data_AF-A0A6J4UZB3-F1
#
_entry.id   AF-A0A6J4UZB3-F1
#
_cell.length_a   1.000
_cell.length_b   1.000
_cell.length_c   1.000
_cell.angle_alpha   90.00
_cell.angle_beta   90.00
_cell.angle_gamma   90.00
#
_symmetry.space_group_name_H-M   'P 1'
#
loop_
_entity.id
_entity.type
_entity.pdbx_description
1 polymer ?
#
loop_
_entity_poly.entity_id
_entity_poly.type
_entity_poly.pdbx_seq_one_letter_code
_entity_poly.pdbx_strand_id
1 'polypeptide(L)'
;MQGSVSMVPTETLVFRYGRDMAPEAIAAETPGARFVARARLLDGEATGIAGPAGPSGEVWGILLIQPEAPVRQGDADVITDEGRVTHATILTDAGALEDLGAVVTQARYWELAPSYIEVLDQRRAAG
;
A
#
# COMPACT_ATOMS: atom_id res chain seq x y z
N MET A 1 -6.16 -11.54 42.53
CA MET A 1 -5.27 -10.66 41.75
C MET A 1 -5.26 -11.16 40.32
N GLN A 2 -6.09 -10.58 39.45
CA GLN A 2 -6.02 -10.86 38.02
C GLN A 2 -4.96 -9.92 37.45
N GLY A 3 -3.85 -10.48 36.98
CA GLY A 3 -2.84 -9.71 36.28
C GLY A 3 -3.41 -9.29 34.93
N SER A 4 -3.65 -7.99 34.77
CA SER A 4 -3.90 -7.41 33.45
C SER A 4 -2.68 -7.71 32.59
N VAL A 5 -2.82 -8.65 31.65
CA VAL A 5 -1.87 -8.78 30.56
C VAL A 5 -2.02 -7.49 29.76
N SER A 6 -1.08 -6.55 29.92
CA SER A 6 -0.90 -5.47 28.96
C SER A 6 -0.54 -6.13 27.63
N MET A 7 -1.55 -6.42 26.81
CA MET A 7 -1.34 -6.63 25.39
C MET A 7 -0.83 -5.29 24.86
N VAL A 8 0.49 -5.15 24.74
CA VAL A 8 1.07 -4.10 23.93
C VAL A 8 0.48 -4.30 22.53
N PRO A 9 -0.28 -3.35 21.96
CA PRO A 9 -0.78 -3.51 20.61
C PRO A 9 0.43 -3.77 19.72
N THR A 10 0.41 -4.91 19.03
CA THR A 10 1.49 -5.27 18.11
C THR A 10 1.25 -4.45 16.85
N GLU A 11 1.88 -3.28 16.82
CA GLU A 11 1.85 -2.41 15.64
C GLU A 11 2.31 -3.19 14.42
N THR A 12 1.45 -3.26 13.41
CA THR A 12 1.71 -4.01 12.18
C THR A 12 1.94 -3.03 11.04
N LEU A 13 2.96 -3.33 10.24
CA LEU A 13 3.31 -2.56 9.07
C LEU A 13 2.58 -3.12 7.85
N VAL A 14 1.82 -2.28 7.15
CA VAL A 14 1.00 -2.67 6.02
C VAL A 14 1.32 -1.84 4.79
N PHE A 15 1.28 -2.47 3.62
CA PHE A 15 1.47 -1.84 2.32
C PHE A 15 0.17 -1.86 1.53
N ARG A 16 -0.24 -0.68 1.02
CA ARG A 16 -1.43 -0.50 0.18
C ARG A 16 -1.05 0.16 -1.15
N TYR A 17 -1.59 -0.32 -2.26
CA TYR A 17 -1.23 0.13 -3.62
C TYR A 17 -2.42 0.13 -4.61
N GLY A 18 -3.57 0.67 -4.23
CA GLY A 18 -4.71 0.84 -5.13
C GLY A 18 -5.61 2.00 -4.71
N ARG A 19 -6.89 1.91 -5.05
CA ARG A 19 -7.89 2.91 -4.60
C ARG A 19 -8.13 2.87 -3.07
N ASP A 20 -7.78 1.77 -2.45
CA ASP A 20 -7.76 1.51 -1.00
C ASP A 20 -6.73 2.34 -0.23
N MET A 21 -5.87 3.09 -0.95
CA MET A 21 -5.04 4.15 -0.39
C MET A 21 -5.85 5.39 0.03
N ALA A 22 -7.15 5.46 -0.28
CA ALA A 22 -7.98 6.62 0.07
C ALA A 22 -7.95 6.92 1.59
N PRO A 23 -7.59 8.14 2.03
CA PRO A 23 -7.51 8.49 3.45
C PRO A 23 -8.79 8.21 4.22
N GLU A 24 -9.94 8.50 3.62
CA GLU A 24 -11.26 8.28 4.22
C GLU A 24 -11.54 6.78 4.40
N ALA A 25 -11.12 5.95 3.44
CA ALA A 25 -11.26 4.49 3.52
C ALA A 25 -10.34 3.91 4.60
N ILE A 26 -9.08 4.34 4.64
CA ILE A 26 -8.10 3.93 5.67
C ILE A 26 -8.61 4.29 7.07
N ALA A 27 -9.09 5.53 7.25
CA ALA A 27 -9.59 5.99 8.54
C ALA A 27 -10.85 5.24 9.00
N ALA A 28 -11.73 4.85 8.05
CA ALA A 28 -12.93 4.09 8.34
C ALA A 28 -12.64 2.62 8.66
N GLU A 29 -11.71 2.00 7.92
CA GLU A 29 -11.36 0.58 8.06
C GLU A 29 -10.43 0.33 9.25
N THR A 30 -9.49 1.24 9.49
CA THR A 30 -8.45 1.07 10.52
C THR A 30 -8.24 2.35 11.30
N PRO A 31 -9.12 2.66 12.27
CA PRO A 31 -8.95 3.80 13.15
C PRO A 31 -7.61 3.76 13.86
N GLY A 32 -6.84 4.85 13.76
CA GLY A 32 -5.50 4.96 14.34
C GLY A 32 -4.37 4.44 13.44
N ALA A 33 -4.65 4.06 12.20
CA ALA A 33 -3.60 3.87 11.19
C ALA A 33 -2.79 5.16 11.00
N ARG A 34 -1.47 5.02 10.86
CA ARG A 34 -0.52 6.14 10.71
C ARG A 34 0.30 5.93 9.47
N PHE A 35 0.37 6.96 8.63
CA PHE A 35 1.27 6.98 7.48
C PHE A 35 2.73 6.93 7.93
N VAL A 36 3.52 6.07 7.29
CA VAL A 36 4.95 5.90 7.55
C VAL A 36 5.76 6.49 6.40
N ALA A 37 5.56 5.98 5.19
CA ALA A 37 6.33 6.35 4.01
C ALA A 37 5.57 6.01 2.73
N ARG A 38 5.99 6.61 1.62
CA ARG A 38 5.72 6.04 0.30
C ARG A 38 6.70 4.91 0.08
N ALA A 39 6.28 3.85 -0.60
CA ALA A 39 7.15 2.73 -0.87
C ALA A 39 6.83 2.08 -2.21
N ARG A 40 7.80 1.35 -2.75
CA ARG A 40 7.63 0.48 -3.91
C ARG A 40 7.87 -0.97 -3.53
N LEU A 41 7.19 -1.89 -4.19
CA LEU A 41 7.53 -3.31 -4.09
C LEU A 41 8.99 -3.54 -4.53
N LEU A 42 9.70 -4.41 -3.82
CA LEU A 42 11.00 -4.91 -4.24
C LEU A 42 10.84 -5.77 -5.50
N ASP A 43 11.77 -5.63 -6.45
CA ASP A 43 11.69 -6.29 -7.75
C ASP A 43 11.57 -7.82 -7.59
N GLY A 44 10.60 -8.43 -8.28
CA GLY A 44 10.33 -9.88 -8.21
C GLY A 44 9.29 -10.33 -7.18
N GLU A 45 8.88 -9.47 -6.24
CA GLU A 45 7.81 -9.76 -5.25
C GLU A 45 6.39 -9.46 -5.79
N ALA A 46 6.29 -8.78 -6.95
CA ALA A 46 5.01 -8.51 -7.60
C ALA A 46 4.35 -9.75 -8.23
N THR A 47 4.93 -10.95 -8.11
CA THR A 47 4.47 -12.19 -8.74
C THR A 47 3.19 -12.72 -8.08
N GLY A 48 2.05 -12.13 -8.44
CA GLY A 48 0.73 -12.57 -7.98
C GLY A 48 -0.26 -11.43 -7.79
N ILE A 49 0.25 -10.20 -7.74
CA ILE A 49 -0.54 -9.00 -7.64
C ILE A 49 -0.69 -8.41 -9.05
N ALA A 50 -1.90 -8.51 -9.60
CA ALA A 50 -2.25 -7.92 -10.89
C ALA A 50 -2.37 -6.39 -10.76
N GLY A 51 -1.25 -5.70 -10.52
CA GLY A 51 -1.19 -4.24 -10.42
C GLY A 51 -0.62 -3.60 -11.68
N PRO A 52 -1.00 -2.36 -12.00
CA PRO A 52 -0.41 -1.63 -13.11
C PRO A 52 1.05 -1.27 -12.83
N ALA A 53 1.96 -2.17 -13.19
CA ALA A 53 3.39 -1.96 -13.02
C ALA A 53 3.93 -0.80 -13.89
N GLY A 54 4.88 -0.02 -13.36
CA GLY A 54 5.66 0.98 -14.09
C GLY A 54 6.47 0.40 -15.27
N PRO A 55 7.18 1.21 -16.07
CA PRO A 55 8.02 0.75 -17.19
C PRO A 55 9.17 -0.15 -16.71
N SER A 56 9.57 -0.03 -15.44
CA SER A 56 10.52 -0.91 -14.76
C SER A 56 9.86 -2.12 -14.08
N GLY A 57 8.54 -2.28 -14.14
CA GLY A 57 7.83 -3.30 -13.38
C GLY A 57 7.51 -2.90 -11.93
N GLU A 58 7.80 -1.65 -11.54
CA GLU A 58 7.60 -1.17 -10.17
C GLU A 58 6.13 -0.92 -9.83
N VAL A 59 5.73 -1.28 -8.61
CA VAL A 59 4.42 -0.95 -8.02
C VAL A 59 4.66 -0.05 -6.83
N TRP A 60 4.15 1.18 -6.89
CA TRP A 60 4.23 2.14 -5.79
C TRP A 60 2.93 2.19 -5.00
N GLY A 61 3.07 2.48 -3.71
CA GLY A 61 1.98 2.60 -2.76
C GLY A 61 2.42 3.32 -1.49
N ILE A 62 1.65 3.12 -0.43
CA ILE A 62 1.91 3.70 0.89
C ILE A 62 2.13 2.61 1.93
N LEU A 63 2.98 2.94 2.90
CA LEU A 63 3.27 2.15 4.05
C LEU A 63 2.59 2.78 5.27
N LEU A 64 1.84 1.96 6.02
CA LEU A 64 1.12 2.40 7.21
C LEU A 64 1.50 1.52 8.40
N ILE A 65 1.49 2.11 9.61
CA ILE A 65 1.44 1.36 10.86
C ILE A 65 -0.01 1.33 11.33
N GLN A 66 -0.51 0.16 11.69
CA GLN A 66 -1.84 -0.02 12.28
C GLN A 66 -1.80 -0.81 13.59
N PRO A 67 -2.74 -0.54 14.52
CA PRO A 67 -2.74 -1.13 15.86
C PRO A 67 -3.09 -2.63 15.91
N GLU A 68 -3.76 -3.14 14.87
CA GLU A 68 -4.18 -4.53 14.77
C GLU A 68 -3.57 -5.20 13.53
N ALA A 69 -3.19 -6.47 13.69
CA ALA A 69 -2.72 -7.27 12.56
C ALA A 69 -3.88 -7.51 11.59
N PRO A 70 -3.76 -7.14 10.31
CA PRO A 70 -4.81 -7.38 9.34
C PRO A 70 -4.95 -8.88 9.06
N VAL A 71 -6.07 -9.27 8.46
CA VAL A 71 -6.16 -10.58 7.81
C VAL A 71 -5.16 -10.58 6.66
N ARG A 72 -4.08 -11.35 6.80
CA ARG A 72 -2.98 -11.41 5.82
C ARG A 72 -3.52 -11.78 4.43
N GLN A 73 -3.30 -10.89 3.45
CA GLN A 73 -3.52 -11.21 2.03
C GLN A 73 -2.23 -11.70 1.37
N GLY A 74 -1.09 -11.24 1.87
CA GLY A 74 0.26 -11.61 1.48
C GLY A 74 1.25 -10.78 2.28
N ASP A 75 2.53 -11.10 2.15
CA ASP A 75 3.62 -10.31 2.71
C ASP A 75 4.60 -10.01 1.56
N ALA A 76 5.23 -8.83 1.59
CA ALA A 76 6.23 -8.45 0.60
C ALA A 76 7.29 -7.54 1.21
N ASP A 77 8.47 -7.59 0.62
CA ASP A 77 9.50 -6.59 0.88
C ASP A 77 9.23 -5.35 0.03
N VAL A 78 9.30 -4.18 0.69
CA VAL A 78 9.12 -2.87 0.06
C VAL A 78 10.31 -1.98 0.32
N ILE A 79 10.60 -1.11 -0.64
CA ILE A 79 11.62 -0.07 -0.54
C ILE A 79 10.91 1.26 -0.33
N THR A 80 11.15 1.91 0.80
CA THR A 80 10.62 3.25 1.06
C THR A 80 11.22 4.29 0.11
N ASP A 81 10.58 5.44 -0.04
CA ASP A 81 11.07 6.57 -0.84
C ASP A 81 12.43 7.12 -0.40
N GLU A 82 12.84 6.86 0.85
CA GLU A 82 14.18 7.12 1.38
C GLU A 82 15.20 5.97 1.13
N GLY A 83 14.79 4.90 0.47
CA GLY A 83 15.64 3.77 0.08
C GLY A 83 15.82 2.68 1.14
N ARG A 84 15.01 2.66 2.21
CA ARG A 84 15.07 1.59 3.22
C ARG A 84 14.22 0.40 2.80
N VAL A 85 14.79 -0.79 2.89
CA VAL A 85 14.04 -2.04 2.71
C VAL A 85 13.34 -2.40 4.01
N THR A 86 12.08 -2.78 3.91
CA THR A 86 11.26 -3.19 5.06
C THR A 86 10.26 -4.25 4.64
N HIS A 87 9.85 -5.10 5.59
CA HIS A 87 8.86 -6.15 5.35
C HIS A 87 7.46 -5.67 5.77
N ALA A 88 6.47 -5.81 4.90
CA ALA A 88 5.11 -5.34 5.16
C ALA A 88 4.05 -6.36 4.71
N THR A 89 2.92 -6.38 5.43
CA THR A 89 1.75 -7.14 5.01
C THR A 89 1.05 -6.39 3.88
N ILE A 90 0.77 -7.05 2.77
CA ILE A 90 -0.06 -6.50 1.70
C ILE A 90 -1.53 -6.46 2.15
N LEU A 91 -2.16 -5.30 1.98
CA LEU A 91 -3.56 -5.09 2.30
C LEU A 91 -4.27 -4.34 1.15
N THR A 92 -4.17 -4.90 -0.05
CA THR A 92 -4.83 -4.38 -1.26
C THR A 92 -5.50 -5.53 -2.00
N ASP A 93 -6.82 -5.46 -2.10
CA ASP A 93 -7.62 -6.45 -2.83
C ASP A 93 -7.60 -6.20 -4.35
N ALA A 94 -7.93 -7.22 -5.14
CA ALA A 94 -7.96 -7.11 -6.60
C ALA A 94 -8.95 -6.05 -7.11
N GLY A 95 -10.09 -5.88 -6.43
CA GLY A 95 -11.10 -4.87 -6.76
C GLY A 95 -10.60 -3.43 -6.55
N ALA A 96 -9.62 -3.24 -5.67
CA ALA A 96 -8.97 -1.95 -5.48
C ALA A 96 -8.11 -1.50 -6.68
N LEU A 97 -7.84 -2.41 -7.62
CA LEU A 97 -7.02 -2.18 -8.81
C LEU A 97 -7.87 -2.01 -10.09
N GLU A 98 -9.16 -2.32 -10.04
CA GLU A 98 -10.07 -2.29 -11.20
C GLU A 98 -10.37 -0.87 -11.70
N ASP A 99 -10.52 0.09 -10.77
CA ASP A 99 -10.76 1.50 -11.11
C ASP A 99 -9.44 2.27 -11.21
N LEU A 100 -8.82 2.24 -12.39
CA LEU A 100 -7.58 2.97 -12.65
C LEU A 100 -7.71 4.48 -12.42
N GLY A 101 -8.89 5.08 -12.61
CA GLY A 101 -9.12 6.49 -12.33
C GLY A 101 -8.99 6.82 -10.85
N ALA A 102 -9.59 5.97 -10.00
CA ALA A 102 -9.45 6.09 -8.56
C ALA A 102 -8.00 5.81 -8.10
N VAL A 103 -7.33 4.82 -8.69
CA VAL A 103 -5.91 4.52 -8.38
C VAL A 103 -5.01 5.72 -8.72
N VAL A 104 -5.15 6.33 -9.90
CA VAL A 104 -4.42 7.57 -10.27
C VAL A 104 -4.70 8.69 -9.29
N THR A 105 -5.97 8.85 -8.87
CA THR A 105 -6.37 9.89 -7.92
C THR A 105 -5.64 9.71 -6.59
N GLN A 106 -5.59 8.49 -6.06
CA GLN A 106 -4.87 8.21 -4.82
C GLN A 106 -3.36 8.32 -4.98
N ALA A 107 -2.79 7.85 -6.08
CA ALA A 107 -1.37 7.99 -6.36
C ALA A 107 -0.91 9.46 -6.38
N ARG A 108 -1.75 10.35 -6.92
CA ARG A 108 -1.52 11.81 -6.90
C ARG A 108 -1.70 12.40 -5.51
N TYR A 109 -2.74 12.01 -4.78
CA TYR A 109 -2.99 12.50 -3.41
C TYR A 109 -1.77 12.25 -2.51
N TRP A 110 -1.20 11.04 -2.58
CA TRP A 110 -0.03 10.66 -1.80
C TRP A 110 1.30 11.11 -2.40
N GLU A 111 1.30 11.82 -3.51
CA GLU A 111 2.51 12.26 -4.21
C GLU A 111 3.49 11.09 -4.44
N LEU A 112 2.98 9.97 -4.98
CA LEU A 112 3.82 8.84 -5.39
C LEU A 112 4.77 9.24 -6.53
N ALA A 113 5.72 8.36 -6.87
CA ALA A 113 6.73 8.64 -7.88
C ALA A 113 6.10 9.15 -9.20
N PRO A 114 6.56 10.31 -9.74
CA PRO A 114 5.96 10.90 -10.94
C PRO A 114 5.95 9.94 -12.14
N SER A 115 7.03 9.18 -12.34
CA SER A 115 7.12 8.17 -13.40
C SER A 115 6.09 7.04 -13.25
N TYR A 116 5.70 6.69 -12.03
CA TYR A 116 4.64 5.72 -11.78
C TYR A 116 3.27 6.31 -12.12
N ILE A 117 2.99 7.54 -11.70
CA ILE A 117 1.73 8.24 -12.01
C ILE A 117 1.53 8.38 -13.53
N GLU A 118 2.57 8.76 -14.26
CA GLU A 118 2.53 8.88 -15.73
C GLU A 118 2.10 7.57 -16.40
N VAL A 119 2.53 6.43 -15.86
CA VAL A 119 2.20 5.11 -16.41
C VAL A 119 0.77 4.72 -16.10
N LEU A 120 0.30 5.02 -14.90
CA LEU A 120 -1.10 4.85 -14.54
C LEU A 120 -2.00 5.69 -15.46
N ASP A 121 -1.61 6.94 -15.73
CA ASP A 121 -2.33 7.81 -16.65
C ASP A 121 -2.34 7.28 -18.09
N GLN A 122 -1.20 6.79 -18.60
CA GLN A 122 -1.12 6.17 -19.93
C GLN A 122 -2.00 4.93 -20.04
N ARG A 123 -1.98 4.06 -19.02
CA ARG A 123 -2.84 2.85 -18.98
C ARG A 123 -4.31 3.23 -18.92
N ARG A 124 -4.67 4.23 -18.11
CA ARG A 124 -6.05 4.75 -18.05
C ARG A 124 -6.52 5.31 -19.38
N ALA A 125 -5.64 5.95 -20.16
CA ALA A 125 -5.98 6.49 -21.48
C ALA A 125 -6.04 5.42 -22.58
N ALA A 126 -5.44 4.24 -22.36
CA ALA A 126 -5.40 3.13 -23.30
C ALA A 126 -6.54 2.11 -23.13
N GLY A 127 -7.21 2.11 -21.97
CA GLY A 127 -8.42 1.34 -21.68
C GLY A 127 -9.69 2.09 -22.08
#